data_AF-A0A954R6A5-F1
#
_entry.id   AF-A0A954R6A5-F1
#
_cell.length_a   1.000
_cell.length_b   1.000
_cell.length_c   1.000
_cell.angle_alpha   90.00
_cell.angle_beta   90.00
_cell.angle_gamma   90.00
#
_symmetry.space_group_name_H-M   'P 1'
#
loop_
_entity.id
_entity.type
_entity.pdbx_description
1 polymer ?
#
loop_
_entity_poly.entity_id
_entity_poly.type
_entity_poly.pdbx_seq_one_letter_code
_entity_poly.pdbx_strand_id
1 'polypeptide(L)'
;NRNPAWCAERGLNSYSVLTYLLIAEHITGDPKYREVYLKLALDHGYGMNGMTQPRLLEGPRSPGHQPDDNMAFMNYYHLIRYETDPRLLSMYQYAIRCHWKFEMPERNALTNFIYGACSLGKTRRDQWGETDLTPPEECFKGAVDTLQRYPLDLIEWPMSNAHRIDLVPMGEQAEHPPTIGHRVDGFTFPIDERQETYWDWDPWKLASGGDGTQLRPGFHYLLAYYMGRVHGFIAEQE
;
A
#
# COMPACT_ATOMS: atom_id res chain seq x y z
N ASN A 1 4.55 7.05 21.91
CA ASN A 1 5.17 5.73 21.68
C ASN A 1 5.06 4.70 22.83
N ARG A 2 5.13 5.10 24.12
CA ARG A 2 5.16 4.14 25.24
C ARG A 2 3.79 3.72 25.79
N ASN A 3 2.71 4.29 25.27
CA ASN A 3 1.36 3.95 25.71
C ASN A 3 0.87 2.70 24.94
N PRO A 4 0.49 1.62 25.61
CA PRO A 4 0.02 0.39 24.98
C PRO A 4 -1.29 0.56 24.20
N ALA A 5 -2.15 1.53 24.56
CA ALA A 5 -3.42 1.78 23.88
C ALA A 5 -3.26 2.18 22.41
N TRP A 6 -2.10 2.76 22.06
CA TRP A 6 -1.79 3.22 20.71
C TRP A 6 -0.90 2.20 19.97
N CYS A 7 -1.11 0.90 20.17
CA CYS A 7 -0.27 -0.13 19.55
C CYS A 7 -0.50 -0.23 18.03
N ALA A 8 -1.76 -0.13 17.57
CA ALA A 8 -2.13 -0.26 16.16
C ALA A 8 -1.47 0.82 15.29
N GLU A 9 -1.59 2.09 15.69
CA GLU A 9 -1.07 3.24 14.93
C GLU A 9 0.44 3.46 15.13
N ARG A 10 1.07 2.73 16.05
CA ARG A 10 2.45 2.98 16.49
C ARG A 10 3.45 2.93 15.33
N GLY A 11 3.32 1.92 14.49
CA GLY A 11 4.23 1.69 13.37
C GLY A 11 4.15 2.81 12.36
N LEU A 12 2.93 3.13 11.91
CA LEU A 12 2.65 4.15 10.92
C LEU A 12 3.06 5.56 11.39
N ASN A 13 2.72 5.92 12.63
CA ASN A 13 3.11 7.20 13.21
C ASN A 13 4.63 7.32 13.37
N SER A 14 5.31 6.23 13.74
CA SER A 14 6.77 6.20 13.83
C SER A 14 7.40 6.47 12.46
N TYR A 15 6.97 5.76 11.42
CA TYR A 15 7.51 5.93 10.08
C TYR A 15 7.16 7.28 9.44
N SER A 16 6.00 7.85 9.75
CA SER A 16 5.64 9.19 9.26
C SER A 16 6.60 10.26 9.78
N VAL A 17 6.88 10.27 11.08
CA VAL A 17 7.84 11.23 11.67
C VAL A 17 9.25 11.02 11.12
N LEU A 18 9.70 9.76 11.00
CA LEU A 18 11.00 9.43 10.43
C LEU A 18 11.12 9.88 8.97
N THR A 19 10.06 9.71 8.18
CA THR A 19 9.98 10.15 6.79
C THR A 19 10.13 11.67 6.67
N TYR A 20 9.38 12.43 7.48
CA TYR A 20 9.50 13.90 7.47
C TYR A 20 10.90 14.39 7.79
N LEU A 21 11.59 13.74 8.74
CA LEU A 21 12.96 14.09 9.10
C LEU A 21 13.95 13.79 7.96
N LEU A 22 13.84 12.63 7.31
CA LEU A 22 14.70 12.31 6.15
C LEU A 22 14.43 13.22 4.95
N ILE A 23 13.17 13.54 4.68
CA ILE A 23 12.83 14.49 3.61
C ILE A 23 13.39 15.87 3.93
N ALA A 24 13.25 16.35 5.17
CA ALA A 24 13.79 17.63 5.59
C ALA A 24 15.33 17.65 5.48
N GLU A 25 16.01 16.58 5.89
CA GLU A 25 17.46 16.41 5.68
C GLU A 25 17.82 16.47 4.20
N HIS A 26 17.12 15.72 3.34
CA HIS A 26 17.39 15.67 1.91
C HIS A 26 17.20 17.03 1.22
N ILE A 27 16.15 17.77 1.57
CA ILE A 27 15.83 19.06 0.97
C ILE A 27 16.75 20.17 1.48
N THR A 28 17.04 20.20 2.78
CA THR A 28 17.78 21.32 3.41
C THR A 28 19.28 21.09 3.53
N GLY A 29 19.73 19.84 3.55
CA GLY A 29 21.11 19.45 3.86
C GLY A 29 21.52 19.68 5.32
N ASP A 30 20.59 20.05 6.21
CA ASP A 30 20.90 20.35 7.61
C ASP A 30 21.06 19.04 8.44
N PRO A 31 22.25 18.76 9.01
CA PRO A 31 22.52 17.51 9.71
C PRO A 31 21.70 17.33 10.99
N LYS A 32 21.12 18.38 11.56
CA LYS A 32 20.29 18.26 12.78
C LYS A 32 19.11 17.30 12.60
N TYR A 33 18.56 17.23 11.39
CA TYR A 33 17.45 16.33 11.09
C TYR A 33 17.90 14.88 11.15
N ARG A 34 19.11 14.58 10.65
CA ARG A 34 19.72 13.25 10.72
C ARG A 34 19.97 12.82 12.16
N GLU A 35 20.48 13.73 12.99
CA GLU A 35 20.75 13.44 14.40
C GLU A 35 19.47 13.07 15.15
N VAL A 36 18.39 13.85 14.97
CA VAL A 36 17.09 13.57 15.58
C VAL A 36 16.49 12.29 15.01
N TYR A 37 16.59 12.10 13.69
CA TYR A 37 16.14 10.89 13.00
C TYR A 37 16.77 9.63 13.60
N LEU A 38 18.10 9.58 13.71
CA LEU A 38 18.82 8.43 14.24
C LEU A 38 18.46 8.16 15.69
N LYS A 39 18.35 9.21 16.51
CA LYS A 39 17.91 9.10 17.91
C LYS A 39 16.52 8.48 18.00
N LEU A 40 15.55 8.93 17.19
CA LEU A 40 14.20 8.36 17.20
C LEU A 40 14.19 6.92 16.68
N ALA A 41 14.87 6.68 15.56
CA ALA A 41 14.90 5.39 14.89
C ALA A 41 15.53 4.30 15.75
N LEU A 42 16.69 4.58 16.35
CA LEU A 42 17.50 3.61 17.10
C LEU A 42 17.21 3.64 18.60
N ASP A 43 17.32 4.80 19.26
CA ASP A 43 17.24 4.88 20.72
C ASP A 43 15.80 4.79 21.24
N HIS A 44 14.84 5.35 20.48
CA HIS A 44 13.41 5.28 20.81
C HIS A 44 12.67 4.14 20.08
N GLY A 45 13.39 3.37 19.25
CA GLY A 45 12.89 2.17 18.58
C GLY A 45 11.89 2.43 17.45
N TYR A 46 11.87 3.64 16.88
CA TYR A 46 10.89 3.98 15.83
C TYR A 46 11.11 3.17 14.55
N GLY A 47 12.37 2.81 14.25
CA GLY A 47 12.69 1.94 13.12
C GLY A 47 12.09 0.54 13.29
N MET A 48 12.10 0.01 14.52
CA MET A 48 11.55 -1.32 14.81
C MET A 48 10.02 -1.33 14.82
N ASN A 49 9.37 -0.27 15.30
CA ASN A 49 7.90 -0.23 15.42
C ASN A 49 7.21 -0.39 14.06
N GLY A 50 7.73 0.23 13.00
CA GLY A 50 7.08 0.12 11.70
C GLY A 50 7.30 -1.23 11.01
N MET A 51 8.29 -2.05 11.42
CA MET A 51 8.42 -3.44 10.95
C MET A 51 7.23 -4.32 11.37
N THR A 52 6.52 -3.93 12.43
CA THR A 52 5.38 -4.68 12.95
C THR A 52 4.03 -4.17 12.45
N GLN A 53 3.98 -3.03 11.74
CA GLN A 53 2.72 -2.45 11.26
C GLN A 53 1.89 -3.49 10.48
N PRO A 54 2.42 -4.22 9.47
CA PRO A 54 1.57 -5.10 8.67
C PRO A 54 1.04 -6.32 9.43
N ARG A 55 1.66 -6.68 10.56
CA ARG A 55 1.21 -7.80 11.39
C ARG A 55 0.05 -7.45 12.33
N LEU A 56 -0.16 -6.16 12.60
CA LEU A 56 -1.28 -5.68 13.40
C LEU A 56 -2.50 -5.37 12.53
N LEU A 57 -2.32 -5.23 11.21
CA LEU A 57 -3.42 -5.21 10.26
C LEU A 57 -4.04 -6.61 10.24
N GLU A 58 -5.35 -6.73 10.45
CA GLU A 58 -6.08 -8.01 10.38
C GLU A 58 -6.20 -8.57 8.94
N GLY A 59 -5.36 -8.07 8.02
CA GLY A 59 -5.37 -8.37 6.60
C GLY A 59 -6.60 -7.78 5.89
N PRO A 60 -6.94 -8.30 4.69
CA PRO A 60 -8.04 -7.80 3.85
C PRO A 60 -9.46 -7.93 4.46
N ARG A 61 -9.56 -8.34 5.72
CA ARG A 61 -10.81 -8.63 6.44
C ARG A 61 -11.31 -7.47 7.29
N SER A 62 -10.57 -6.37 7.38
CA SER A 62 -10.86 -5.31 8.34
C SER A 62 -11.04 -3.96 7.63
N PRO A 63 -12.27 -3.43 7.58
CA PRO A 63 -12.59 -2.19 6.87
C PRO A 63 -11.84 -0.98 7.45
N GLY A 64 -11.34 -0.10 6.58
CA GLY A 64 -10.79 1.21 6.98
C GLY A 64 -9.26 1.31 7.09
N HIS A 65 -8.51 0.25 6.79
CA HIS A 65 -7.03 0.28 6.78
C HIS A 65 -6.42 0.93 5.54
N GLN A 66 -7.20 1.05 4.48
CA GLN A 66 -6.74 1.47 3.14
C GLN A 66 -6.07 2.86 3.08
N PRO A 67 -6.57 3.90 3.79
CA PRO A 67 -5.86 5.18 3.85
C PRO A 67 -4.52 5.07 4.60
N ASP A 68 -4.46 4.25 5.64
CA ASP A 68 -3.25 4.01 6.43
C ASP A 68 -2.21 3.22 5.61
N ASP A 69 -2.66 2.31 4.75
CA ASP A 69 -1.82 1.56 3.83
C ASP A 69 -1.22 2.48 2.76
N ASN A 70 -2.03 3.32 2.11
CA ASN A 70 -1.55 4.33 1.17
C ASN A 70 -0.48 5.24 1.83
N MET A 71 -0.75 5.72 3.04
CA MET A 71 0.21 6.56 3.78
C MET A 71 1.49 5.78 4.14
N ALA A 72 1.39 4.50 4.51
CA ALA A 72 2.55 3.65 4.76
C ALA A 72 3.42 3.48 3.51
N PHE A 73 2.83 3.20 2.35
CA PHE A 73 3.56 3.07 1.08
C PHE A 73 4.26 4.37 0.67
N MET A 74 3.62 5.51 0.85
CA MET A 74 4.28 6.81 0.64
C MET A 74 5.47 7.01 1.58
N ASN A 75 5.35 6.61 2.85
CA ASN A 75 6.47 6.66 3.80
C ASN A 75 7.61 5.73 3.37
N TYR A 76 7.32 4.47 2.99
CA TYR A 76 8.33 3.52 2.52
C TYR A 76 9.12 4.04 1.33
N TYR A 77 8.43 4.68 0.37
CA TYR A 77 9.05 5.25 -0.82
C TYR A 77 10.19 6.20 -0.48
N HIS A 78 9.98 7.08 0.50
CA HIS A 78 10.98 8.07 0.91
C HIS A 78 12.01 7.48 1.88
N LEU A 79 11.59 6.68 2.85
CA LEU A 79 12.50 6.03 3.81
C LEU A 79 13.57 5.20 3.10
N ILE A 80 13.18 4.36 2.13
CA ILE A 80 14.11 3.47 1.43
C ILE A 80 15.02 4.27 0.47
N ARG A 81 14.49 5.33 -0.13
CA ARG A 81 15.25 6.15 -1.10
C ARG A 81 16.32 7.01 -0.44
N TYR A 82 16.07 7.50 0.76
CA TYR A 82 16.96 8.46 1.44
C TYR A 82 17.77 7.85 2.59
N GLU A 83 17.46 6.63 3.03
CA GLU A 83 18.23 6.00 4.09
C GLU A 83 19.65 5.60 3.64
N THR A 84 20.62 5.87 4.51
CA THR A 84 22.04 5.56 4.36
C THR A 84 22.54 4.56 5.40
N ASP A 85 21.89 4.39 6.55
CA ASP A 85 22.23 3.36 7.54
C ASP A 85 21.73 1.99 7.04
N PRO A 86 22.63 1.02 6.80
CA PRO A 86 22.26 -0.26 6.23
C PRO A 86 21.35 -1.10 7.14
N ARG A 87 21.40 -0.89 8.47
CA ARG A 87 20.52 -1.60 9.42
C ARG A 87 19.09 -1.12 9.28
N LEU A 88 18.89 0.21 9.26
CA LEU A 88 17.57 0.82 9.10
C LEU A 88 17.00 0.52 7.72
N LEU A 89 17.83 0.60 6.67
CA LEU A 89 17.42 0.24 5.31
C LEU A 89 16.92 -1.21 5.24
N SER A 90 17.61 -2.16 5.89
CA SER A 90 17.17 -3.56 5.97
C SER A 90 15.84 -3.73 6.72
N MET A 91 15.60 -2.92 7.76
CA MET A 91 14.31 -2.89 8.47
C MET A 91 13.18 -2.38 7.56
N TYR A 92 13.40 -1.31 6.79
CA TYR A 92 12.39 -0.76 5.88
C TYR A 92 12.10 -1.69 4.71
N GLN A 93 13.14 -2.29 4.13
CA GLN A 93 12.99 -3.32 3.09
C GLN A 93 12.21 -4.55 3.58
N TYR A 94 12.38 -4.93 4.85
CA TYR A 94 11.53 -5.97 5.46
C TYR A 94 10.06 -5.55 5.47
N ALA A 95 9.83 -4.35 6.00
CA ALA A 95 8.51 -3.85 6.33
C ALA A 95 7.67 -3.70 5.06
N ILE A 96 8.22 -3.03 4.04
CA ILE A 96 7.55 -2.86 2.75
C ILE A 96 7.27 -4.21 2.07
N ARG A 97 8.19 -5.19 2.15
CA ARG A 97 7.97 -6.52 1.56
C ARG A 97 6.85 -7.28 2.26
N CYS A 98 6.82 -7.24 3.58
CA CYS A 98 5.74 -7.86 4.35
C CYS A 98 4.42 -7.19 4.02
N HIS A 99 4.37 -5.85 4.01
CA HIS A 99 3.17 -5.09 3.71
C HIS A 99 2.67 -5.34 2.29
N TRP A 100 3.56 -5.27 1.29
CA TRP A 100 3.21 -5.50 -0.11
C TRP A 100 2.62 -6.89 -0.35
N LYS A 101 3.10 -7.93 0.35
CA LYS A 101 2.49 -9.27 0.26
C LYS A 101 1.05 -9.32 0.79
N PHE A 102 0.71 -8.48 1.75
CA PHE A 102 -0.66 -8.35 2.26
C PHE A 102 -1.55 -7.57 1.31
N GLU A 103 -1.02 -6.51 0.68
CA GLU A 103 -1.78 -5.62 -0.23
C GLU A 103 -1.87 -6.11 -1.68
N MET A 104 -0.96 -6.98 -2.11
CA MET A 104 -0.92 -7.48 -3.49
C MET A 104 -2.29 -8.02 -3.99
N PRO A 105 -3.10 -8.73 -3.18
CA PRO A 105 -4.43 -9.20 -3.58
C PRO A 105 -5.44 -8.11 -3.95
N GLU A 106 -5.20 -6.85 -3.58
CA GLU A 106 -6.13 -5.72 -3.78
C GLU A 106 -6.03 -5.03 -5.13
N ARG A 107 -5.02 -5.41 -5.92
CA ARG A 107 -4.75 -4.84 -7.24
C ARG A 107 -4.55 -3.31 -7.21
N ASN A 108 -3.97 -2.78 -6.14
CA ASN A 108 -3.63 -1.36 -6.06
C ASN A 108 -2.38 -1.07 -6.91
N ALA A 109 -2.55 -0.31 -7.99
CA ALA A 109 -1.47 0.01 -8.91
C ALA A 109 -0.37 0.87 -8.27
N LEU A 110 -0.74 1.83 -7.41
CA LEU A 110 0.22 2.70 -6.72
C LEU A 110 1.15 1.88 -5.82
N THR A 111 0.57 1.01 -5.00
CA THR A 111 1.29 0.13 -4.07
C THR A 111 2.28 -0.77 -4.80
N ASN A 112 1.86 -1.36 -5.92
CA ASN A 112 2.70 -2.21 -6.76
C ASN A 112 3.89 -1.45 -7.36
N PHE A 113 3.66 -0.25 -7.90
CA PHE A 113 4.75 0.58 -8.45
C PHE A 113 5.70 1.09 -7.37
N ILE A 114 5.20 1.49 -6.20
CA ILE A 114 6.07 1.90 -5.08
C ILE A 114 6.97 0.74 -4.64
N TYR A 115 6.40 -0.46 -4.47
CA TYR A 115 7.20 -1.63 -4.12
C TYR A 115 8.26 -1.95 -5.17
N GLY A 116 7.90 -1.88 -6.45
CA GLY A 116 8.83 -2.00 -7.57
C GLY A 116 9.96 -0.96 -7.51
N ALA A 117 9.63 0.31 -7.32
CA ALA A 117 10.61 1.39 -7.23
C ALA A 117 11.61 1.21 -6.09
N CYS A 118 11.16 0.67 -4.96
CA CYS A 118 12.01 0.44 -3.78
C CYS A 118 12.85 -0.85 -3.87
N SER A 119 12.36 -1.88 -4.56
CA SER A 119 12.84 -3.25 -4.37
C SER A 119 13.36 -3.93 -5.64
N LEU A 120 13.15 -3.37 -6.83
CA LEU A 120 13.59 -3.98 -8.09
C LEU A 120 15.11 -4.17 -8.13
N GLY A 121 15.55 -5.41 -8.32
CA GLY A 121 16.97 -5.77 -8.37
C GLY A 121 17.69 -5.63 -7.03
N LYS A 122 16.95 -5.54 -5.91
CA LYS A 122 17.52 -5.45 -4.57
C LYS A 122 17.45 -6.79 -3.87
N THR A 123 18.52 -7.12 -3.16
CA THR A 123 18.58 -8.26 -2.25
C THR A 123 18.71 -7.77 -0.82
N ARG A 124 18.07 -8.48 0.11
CA ARG A 124 18.19 -8.23 1.54
C ARG A 124 18.85 -9.42 2.20
N ARG A 125 19.91 -9.17 2.96
CA ARG A 125 20.58 -10.18 3.78
C ARG A 125 20.15 -10.05 5.25
N ASP A 126 19.73 -11.15 5.83
CA ASP A 126 19.45 -11.29 7.26
C ASP A 126 20.10 -12.58 7.81
N GLN A 127 19.85 -12.88 9.09
CA GLN A 127 20.37 -14.07 9.77
C GLN A 127 19.87 -15.40 9.17
N TRP A 128 18.80 -15.40 8.37
CA TRP A 128 18.24 -16.58 7.71
C TRP A 128 18.70 -16.73 6.26
N GLY A 129 19.37 -15.73 5.70
CA GLY A 129 20.00 -15.80 4.38
C GLY A 129 19.81 -14.54 3.54
N GLU A 130 20.05 -14.67 2.24
CA GLU A 130 19.76 -13.63 1.27
C GLU A 130 18.38 -13.86 0.66
N THR A 131 17.59 -12.80 0.61
CA THR A 131 16.26 -12.81 0.00
C THR A 131 16.20 -11.78 -1.11
N ASP A 132 15.79 -12.23 -2.30
CA ASP A 132 15.43 -11.33 -3.39
C ASP A 132 14.14 -10.57 -3.03
N LEU A 133 14.18 -9.25 -3.20
CA LEU A 133 13.04 -8.36 -2.99
C LEU A 133 12.34 -7.99 -4.31
N THR A 134 12.90 -8.38 -5.45
CA THR A 134 12.35 -8.06 -6.76
C THR A 134 10.90 -8.54 -6.89
N PRO A 135 9.93 -7.67 -7.20
CA PRO A 135 8.57 -8.11 -7.46
C PRO A 135 8.51 -9.01 -8.71
N PRO A 136 7.57 -9.97 -8.76
CA PRO A 136 7.31 -10.74 -9.96
C PRO A 136 6.77 -9.84 -11.08
N GLU A 137 7.02 -10.20 -12.33
CA GLU A 137 6.56 -9.44 -13.51
C GLU A 137 5.04 -9.20 -13.51
N GLU A 138 4.27 -10.17 -13.02
CA GLU A 138 2.81 -10.10 -12.90
C GLU A 138 2.33 -8.94 -12.00
N CYS A 139 3.17 -8.47 -11.07
CA CYS A 139 2.90 -7.28 -10.27
C CYS A 139 2.74 -6.04 -11.17
N PHE A 140 3.66 -5.85 -12.12
CA PHE A 140 3.64 -4.72 -13.04
C PHE A 140 2.52 -4.85 -14.06
N LYS A 141 2.30 -6.05 -14.61
CA LYS A 141 1.18 -6.31 -15.52
C LYS A 141 -0.17 -6.04 -14.85
N GLY A 142 -0.36 -6.50 -13.61
CA GLY A 142 -1.58 -6.25 -12.85
C GLY A 142 -1.79 -4.77 -12.52
N ALA A 143 -0.72 -4.03 -12.22
CA ALA A 143 -0.79 -2.58 -12.02
C ALA A 143 -1.18 -1.83 -13.31
N VAL A 144 -0.63 -2.23 -14.46
CA VAL A 144 -0.98 -1.67 -15.77
C VAL A 144 -2.42 -2.02 -16.16
N ASP A 145 -2.85 -3.28 -15.99
CA ASP A 145 -4.24 -3.71 -16.24
C ASP A 145 -5.22 -2.90 -15.39
N THR A 146 -4.89 -2.65 -14.13
CA THR A 146 -5.68 -1.78 -13.25
C THR A 146 -5.80 -0.37 -13.80
N LEU A 147 -4.70 0.24 -14.28
CA LEU A 147 -4.77 1.58 -14.87
C LEU A 147 -5.53 1.60 -16.21
N GLN A 148 -5.40 0.58 -17.04
CA GLN A 148 -6.12 0.49 -18.31
C GLN A 148 -7.64 0.35 -18.13
N ARG A 149 -8.05 -0.32 -17.05
CA ARG A 149 -9.45 -0.50 -16.65
C ARG A 149 -9.99 0.64 -15.79
N TYR A 150 -9.16 1.61 -15.42
CA TYR A 150 -9.60 2.69 -14.55
C TYR A 150 -10.74 3.47 -15.23
N PRO A 151 -11.91 3.63 -14.56
CA PRO A 151 -13.07 4.22 -15.21
C PRO A 151 -12.82 5.70 -15.54
N LEU A 152 -13.28 6.14 -16.71
CA LEU A 152 -13.23 7.54 -17.13
C LEU A 152 -14.33 8.38 -16.44
N ASP A 153 -15.49 7.76 -16.21
CA ASP A 153 -16.57 8.35 -15.43
C ASP A 153 -16.39 7.96 -13.96
N LEU A 154 -16.11 8.96 -13.14
CA LEU A 154 -15.91 8.79 -11.70
C LEU A 154 -17.18 9.18 -10.92
N ILE A 155 -18.36 9.13 -11.54
CA ILE A 155 -19.62 9.26 -10.79
C ILE A 155 -19.84 8.02 -9.91
N GLU A 156 -20.26 8.23 -8.66
CA GLU A 156 -20.61 7.15 -7.74
C GLU A 156 -21.98 6.56 -8.05
N TRP A 157 -22.00 5.60 -8.96
CA TRP A 157 -23.18 4.80 -9.24
C TRP A 157 -23.42 3.74 -8.15
N PRO A 158 -24.69 3.41 -7.86
CA PRO A 158 -24.99 2.24 -7.04
C PRO A 158 -24.50 0.98 -7.75
N MET A 159 -23.69 0.18 -7.07
CA MET A 159 -23.12 -1.06 -7.61
C MET A 159 -23.24 -2.20 -6.61
N SER A 160 -23.49 -3.42 -7.11
CA SER A 160 -23.50 -4.64 -6.31
C SER A 160 -22.94 -5.82 -7.10
N ASN A 161 -21.93 -6.48 -6.54
CA ASN A 161 -21.28 -7.69 -7.03
C ASN A 161 -21.72 -8.95 -6.28
N ALA A 162 -22.65 -8.85 -5.33
CA ALA A 162 -23.10 -9.97 -4.51
C ALA A 162 -23.79 -11.10 -5.33
N HIS A 163 -24.20 -10.81 -6.56
CA HIS A 163 -24.88 -11.74 -7.46
C HIS A 163 -23.92 -12.54 -8.36
N ARG A 164 -22.61 -12.26 -8.30
CA ARG A 164 -21.61 -12.88 -9.17
C ARG A 164 -21.41 -14.35 -8.85
N ILE A 165 -21.25 -15.16 -9.90
CA ILE A 165 -21.01 -16.61 -9.78
C ILE A 165 -19.55 -16.95 -9.47
N ASP A 166 -18.63 -16.04 -9.75
CA ASP A 166 -17.19 -16.14 -9.49
C ASP A 166 -16.78 -15.49 -8.15
N LEU A 167 -17.77 -15.25 -7.28
CA LEU A 167 -17.59 -14.69 -5.94
C LEU A 167 -17.29 -15.80 -4.92
N VAL A 168 -16.25 -15.57 -4.13
CA VAL A 168 -15.97 -16.30 -2.89
C VAL A 168 -16.23 -15.34 -1.72
N PRO A 169 -17.27 -15.58 -0.91
CA PRO A 169 -17.55 -14.80 0.29
C PRO A 169 -16.39 -14.78 1.28
N MET A 170 -16.12 -13.64 1.91
CA MET A 170 -15.22 -13.54 3.04
C MET A 170 -16.01 -13.41 4.34
N GLY A 171 -15.65 -14.20 5.36
CA GLY A 171 -16.26 -14.16 6.70
C GLY A 171 -17.38 -15.18 6.93
N GLU A 172 -17.68 -15.44 8.21
CA GLU A 172 -18.77 -16.31 8.62
C GLU A 172 -20.10 -15.54 8.59
N GLN A 173 -20.71 -15.41 7.42
CA GLN A 173 -22.06 -14.84 7.28
C GLN A 173 -23.01 -15.92 6.76
N ALA A 174 -23.42 -16.82 7.66
CA ALA A 174 -24.34 -17.91 7.32
C ALA A 174 -25.80 -17.43 7.13
N GLU A 175 -26.16 -16.23 7.60
CA GLU A 175 -27.55 -15.76 7.67
C GLU A 175 -27.87 -14.54 6.78
N HIS A 176 -26.87 -13.94 6.12
CA HIS A 176 -27.05 -12.75 5.28
C HIS A 176 -26.30 -12.86 3.95
N PRO A 177 -26.76 -12.18 2.88
CA PRO A 177 -25.97 -12.09 1.66
C PRO A 177 -24.59 -11.51 1.98
N PRO A 178 -23.52 -12.06 1.38
CA PRO A 178 -22.16 -11.67 1.72
C PRO A 178 -21.98 -10.16 1.46
N THR A 179 -21.41 -9.46 2.42
CA THR A 179 -21.11 -8.02 2.29
C THR A 179 -19.71 -7.75 1.78
N ILE A 180 -18.80 -8.71 1.98
CA ILE A 180 -17.40 -8.69 1.56
C ILE A 180 -17.06 -10.01 0.85
N GLY A 181 -16.12 -9.96 -0.07
CA GLY A 181 -15.69 -11.15 -0.80
C GLY A 181 -14.61 -10.85 -1.83
N HIS A 182 -14.18 -11.91 -2.48
CA HIS A 182 -13.14 -11.84 -3.50
C HIS A 182 -13.51 -12.70 -4.70
N ARG A 183 -12.80 -12.50 -5.81
CA ARG A 183 -12.94 -13.36 -6.97
C ARG A 183 -12.27 -14.72 -6.70
N VAL A 184 -12.69 -15.77 -7.37
CA VAL A 184 -12.15 -17.15 -7.21
C VAL A 184 -10.61 -17.29 -7.26
N ASP A 185 -9.91 -16.31 -7.84
CA ASP A 185 -8.43 -16.27 -7.90
C ASP A 185 -7.76 -15.75 -6.62
N GLY A 186 -8.54 -15.34 -5.61
CA GLY A 186 -8.02 -14.80 -4.35
C GLY A 186 -7.80 -13.29 -4.35
N PHE A 187 -8.09 -12.60 -5.46
CA PHE A 187 -7.92 -11.15 -5.59
C PHE A 187 -9.26 -10.42 -5.52
N THR A 188 -9.22 -9.12 -5.24
CA THR A 188 -10.38 -8.24 -5.44
C THR A 188 -10.83 -8.28 -6.90
N PHE A 189 -12.09 -7.91 -7.14
CA PHE A 189 -12.56 -7.68 -8.50
C PHE A 189 -11.71 -6.61 -9.22
N PRO A 190 -11.61 -6.66 -10.56
CA PRO A 190 -11.04 -5.58 -11.35
C PRO A 190 -11.62 -4.21 -11.01
N ILE A 191 -10.86 -3.14 -11.21
CA ILE A 191 -11.24 -1.79 -10.75
C ILE A 191 -12.50 -1.24 -11.45
N ASP A 192 -12.75 -1.67 -12.68
CA ASP A 192 -13.96 -1.38 -13.49
C ASP A 192 -15.17 -2.21 -13.08
N GLU A 193 -14.96 -3.28 -12.33
CA GLU A 193 -15.98 -4.22 -11.88
C GLU A 193 -16.26 -4.11 -10.38
N ARG A 194 -15.80 -3.05 -9.71
CA ARG A 194 -16.01 -2.81 -8.27
C ARG A 194 -16.40 -1.37 -7.99
N GLN A 195 -17.05 -1.17 -6.86
CA GLN A 195 -17.47 0.15 -6.39
C GLN A 195 -16.28 1.06 -6.02
N GLU A 196 -15.18 0.46 -5.55
CA GLU A 196 -14.09 1.20 -4.94
C GLU A 196 -12.95 1.43 -5.94
N THR A 197 -12.83 2.67 -6.39
CA THR A 197 -11.81 3.10 -7.36
C THR A 197 -10.71 3.96 -6.72
N TYR A 198 -10.91 4.40 -5.48
CA TYR A 198 -10.06 5.36 -4.79
C TYR A 198 -8.83 4.77 -4.13
N TRP A 199 -8.87 3.47 -3.83
CA TRP A 199 -7.88 2.83 -2.99
C TRP A 199 -7.84 3.41 -1.56
N ASP A 200 -8.90 4.09 -1.11
CA ASP A 200 -9.01 4.67 0.23
C ASP A 200 -10.15 4.02 1.04
N TRP A 201 -11.09 3.35 0.38
CA TRP A 201 -12.10 2.53 1.04
C TRP A 201 -11.89 1.06 0.77
N ASP A 202 -12.74 0.24 1.36
CA ASP A 202 -12.65 -1.22 1.32
C ASP A 202 -12.89 -1.78 -0.10
N PRO A 203 -11.83 -2.31 -0.78
CA PRO A 203 -11.96 -2.88 -2.12
C PRO A 203 -12.59 -4.29 -2.10
N TRP A 204 -12.74 -4.91 -0.93
CA TRP A 204 -13.35 -6.23 -0.73
C TRP A 204 -14.85 -6.16 -0.55
N LYS A 205 -15.39 -4.98 -0.29
CA LYS A 205 -16.83 -4.76 -0.20
C LYS A 205 -17.48 -5.11 -1.53
N LEU A 206 -18.66 -5.74 -1.47
CA LEU A 206 -19.36 -6.20 -2.67
C LEU A 206 -20.39 -5.20 -3.18
N ALA A 207 -20.81 -4.23 -2.37
CA ALA A 207 -21.82 -3.26 -2.77
C ALA A 207 -21.57 -1.87 -2.20
N SER A 208 -21.93 -0.84 -2.97
CA SER A 208 -22.05 0.55 -2.52
C SER A 208 -23.46 1.08 -2.76
N GLY A 209 -23.88 2.02 -1.90
CA GLY A 209 -25.17 2.70 -1.99
C GLY A 209 -25.08 4.06 -2.67
N GLY A 210 -24.16 4.26 -3.62
CA GLY A 210 -24.07 5.52 -4.37
C GLY A 210 -25.40 5.88 -5.02
N ASP A 211 -25.67 7.17 -5.21
CA ASP A 211 -26.91 7.70 -5.79
C ASP A 211 -26.70 8.42 -7.13
N GLY A 212 -25.47 8.38 -7.67
CA GLY A 212 -25.09 9.05 -8.91
C GLY A 212 -24.94 10.56 -8.80
N THR A 213 -24.99 11.14 -7.59
CA THR A 213 -24.92 12.59 -7.40
C THR A 213 -23.53 13.12 -7.08
N GLN A 214 -22.58 12.22 -6.79
CA GLN A 214 -21.21 12.58 -6.42
C GLN A 214 -20.23 12.24 -7.53
N LEU A 215 -19.48 13.25 -7.96
CA LEU A 215 -18.30 13.08 -8.82
C LEU A 215 -17.05 13.01 -7.95
N ARG A 216 -16.20 12.06 -8.28
CA ARG A 216 -15.03 11.67 -7.52
C ARG A 216 -13.74 12.16 -8.19
N PRO A 217 -12.70 12.60 -7.45
CA PRO A 217 -11.48 13.10 -8.09
C PRO A 217 -10.59 11.97 -8.64
N GLY A 218 -9.96 12.22 -9.79
CA GLY A 218 -9.11 11.23 -10.48
C GLY A 218 -7.62 11.26 -10.11
N PHE A 219 -7.23 11.87 -8.98
CA PHE A 219 -5.80 12.05 -8.68
C PHE A 219 -5.09 10.73 -8.33
N HIS A 220 -5.81 9.70 -7.87
CA HIS A 220 -5.23 8.37 -7.60
C HIS A 220 -4.69 7.73 -8.87
N TYR A 221 -5.46 7.79 -9.96
CA TYR A 221 -5.01 7.37 -11.29
C TYR A 221 -3.73 8.12 -11.68
N LEU A 222 -3.74 9.46 -11.58
CA LEU A 222 -2.59 10.28 -11.97
C LEU A 222 -1.35 9.93 -11.14
N LEU A 223 -1.52 9.77 -9.82
CA LEU A 223 -0.42 9.44 -8.92
C LEU A 223 0.22 8.09 -9.27
N ALA A 224 -0.59 7.06 -9.48
CA ALA A 224 -0.10 5.74 -9.88
C ALA A 224 0.51 5.75 -11.29
N TYR A 225 -0.13 6.42 -12.25
CA TYR A 225 0.36 6.54 -13.61
C TYR A 225 1.73 7.23 -13.65
N TYR A 226 1.87 8.39 -13.01
CA TYR A 226 3.16 9.10 -12.97
C TYR A 226 4.22 8.37 -12.16
N MET A 227 3.85 7.62 -11.11
CA MET A 227 4.79 6.72 -10.43
C MET A 227 5.32 5.65 -11.39
N GLY A 228 4.45 4.99 -12.14
CA GLY A 228 4.85 4.02 -13.16
C GLY A 228 5.72 4.62 -14.27
N ARG A 229 5.40 5.84 -14.72
CA ARG A 229 6.16 6.56 -15.75
C ARG A 229 7.56 6.97 -15.28
N VAL A 230 7.67 7.60 -14.10
CA VAL A 230 8.95 8.12 -13.58
C VAL A 230 9.95 7.00 -13.33
N HIS A 231 9.49 5.81 -12.93
CA HIS A 231 10.35 4.64 -12.71
C HIS A 231 10.49 3.72 -13.94
N GLY A 232 9.92 4.11 -15.09
CA GLY A 232 10.06 3.36 -16.35
C GLY A 232 9.28 2.05 -16.41
N PHE A 233 8.32 1.83 -15.51
CA PHE A 233 7.41 0.67 -15.54
C PHE A 233 6.32 0.82 -16.61
N ILE A 234 6.02 2.05 -17.01
CA ILE A 234 5.13 2.38 -18.11
C ILE A 234 5.94 3.14 -19.15
N ALA A 235 6.01 2.60 -20.37
CA ALA A 235 6.66 3.25 -21.51
C ALA A 235 5.61 3.71 -22.54
N GLU A 236 5.94 4.76 -23.29
CA GLU A 236 5.21 5.07 -24.53
C GLU A 236 5.64 4.06 -25.60
N GLN A 237 4.68 3.53 -26.34
CA GLN A 237 4.99 2.88 -27.61
C GLN A 237 5.15 3.99 -28.65
N GLU A 238 6.34 4.09 -29.23
CA GLU A 238 6.59 4.90 -30.43
C GLU A 238 5.82 4.37 -31.64
#